data_AF-N8WHJ8-F1
#
_entry.id   AF-N8WHJ8-F1
#
_cell.length_a   1.000
_cell.length_b   1.000
_cell.length_c   1.000
_cell.angle_alpha   90.00
_cell.angle_beta   90.00
_cell.angle_gamma   90.00
#
_symmetry.space_group_name_H-M   'P 1'
#
loop_
_entity.id
_entity.type
_entity.pdbx_description
1 polymer ?
#
loop_
_entity_poly.entity_id
_entity_poly.type
_entity_poly.pdbx_seq_one_letter_code
_entity_poly.pdbx_strand_id
1 'polypeptide(L)'
;MNKVYKVVWNASLGAWVAVSELAKTKTKNRGTVGQTVSLDLEEHQDNLTKFFNYKALSLAILTIIAPSITFAGYTAGGGQDNSSAGTGIAIGNGPNGSAQVGTNNPEGIAIGATTRANGSQSTVLGNDITANGDQSVVIGSNFNSNMTTSTGKGGVAIGSGLYSVGATKLQSPMANGLGSLALGSSGDNTTGSDGFAYNKNGAVATATYSAALMMGASTQGDRSIAFGVNAQTGASAVDGVALGTGANASVANSVALGGGSTTTTPTGNALLTGTAAVAANGVVSVGSSGATRRIQNVADGSAASDAVTVAQLDKAYDDAHNNLKNVLGGNAAYNATTNAYTAPTNIGGTGSNTIDGAISAVNTQANKAITFTGNARKSGDTKDVDRKLGETIAISGAASTAGTYSGANVKTVTDQTGSIAIQIADAPNFAGTVTSTGQQVNGNSTITGNNTVNGTSTIGSGANAVTLSGTANGLDVGGKKITNVAAPTVGSDATNKTYVDGKVQT
;
A
#
# COMPACT_ATOMS: atom_id res chain seq x y z
N MET A 1 17.35 106.82 46.80
CA MET A 1 16.97 107.54 45.57
C MET A 1 15.99 106.67 44.80
N ASN A 2 14.75 107.12 44.63
CA ASN A 2 13.70 106.38 43.92
C ASN A 2 14.09 106.20 42.44
N LYS A 3 14.16 104.94 41.99
CA LYS A 3 14.36 104.61 40.57
C LYS A 3 13.00 104.64 39.88
N VAL A 4 12.76 105.68 39.09
CA VAL A 4 11.52 105.86 38.32
C VAL A 4 11.66 105.15 36.97
N TYR A 5 10.66 104.36 36.60
CA TYR A 5 10.61 103.58 35.35
C TYR A 5 9.36 103.96 34.55
N LYS A 6 9.45 103.89 33.22
CA LYS A 6 8.29 104.04 32.31
C LYS A 6 7.97 102.72 31.62
N VAL A 7 6.70 102.47 31.36
CA VAL A 7 6.23 101.27 30.66
C VAL A 7 6.11 101.58 29.18
N VAL A 8 6.78 100.80 28.32
CA VAL A 8 6.74 100.97 26.86
C VAL A 8 6.44 99.62 26.18
N TRP A 9 5.75 99.66 25.05
CA TRP A 9 5.48 98.46 24.27
C TRP A 9 6.72 98.07 23.46
N ASN A 10 7.23 96.84 23.68
CA ASN A 10 8.33 96.32 22.89
C ASN A 10 7.78 95.46 21.73
N ALA A 11 7.91 95.98 20.51
CA ALA A 11 7.40 95.32 19.31
C ALA A 11 8.11 93.99 18.96
N SER A 12 9.35 93.75 19.40
CA SER A 12 10.05 92.48 19.12
C SER A 12 9.69 91.36 20.09
N LEU A 13 9.27 91.71 21.32
CA LEU A 13 8.86 90.76 22.34
C LEU A 13 7.33 90.62 22.45
N GLY A 14 6.57 91.52 21.83
CA GLY A 14 5.10 91.51 21.87
C GLY A 14 4.52 91.74 23.27
N ALA A 15 5.23 92.47 24.13
CA ALA A 15 4.82 92.69 25.53
C ALA A 15 5.19 94.11 26.02
N TRP A 16 4.52 94.56 27.08
CA TRP A 16 4.85 95.79 27.80
C TRP A 16 6.05 95.55 28.72
N VAL A 17 7.10 96.38 28.59
CA VAL A 17 8.34 96.24 29.35
C VAL A 17 8.62 97.55 30.10
N ALA A 18 9.02 97.44 31.36
CA ALA A 18 9.47 98.58 32.15
C ALA A 18 10.92 98.94 31.78
N VAL A 19 11.13 100.17 31.31
CA VAL A 19 12.46 100.69 30.95
C VAL A 19 12.79 101.93 31.78
N SER A 20 14.08 102.20 31.93
CA SER A 20 14.56 103.45 32.53
C SER A 20 14.00 104.66 31.76
N GLU A 21 13.60 105.70 32.48
CA GLU A 21 12.98 106.89 31.87
C GLU A 21 13.88 107.57 30.82
N LEU A 22 15.20 107.42 30.96
CA LEU A 22 16.23 107.92 30.05
C LEU A 22 16.27 107.22 28.68
N ALA A 23 15.60 106.08 28.51
CA ALA A 23 15.57 105.36 27.24
C ALA A 23 14.74 106.12 26.18
N LYS A 24 15.34 106.45 25.02
CA LYS A 24 14.66 107.19 23.94
C LYS A 24 13.62 106.32 23.21
N THR A 25 12.40 106.84 23.08
CA THR A 25 11.30 106.22 22.30
C THR A 25 11.02 107.04 21.05
N LYS A 26 10.72 106.40 19.90
CA LYS A 26 10.32 107.09 18.67
C LYS A 26 8.85 107.52 18.73
N THR A 27 8.57 108.80 18.49
CA THR A 27 7.21 109.38 18.47
C THR A 27 6.80 109.78 17.04
N LYS A 28 5.50 109.69 16.73
CA LYS A 28 4.85 110.02 15.43
C LYS A 28 5.19 111.45 14.93
N ASN A 29 5.46 111.60 13.62
CA ASN A 29 5.51 112.91 12.95
C ASN A 29 4.31 113.12 12.01
N ARG A 30 3.72 114.32 12.07
CA ARG A 30 2.69 114.90 11.19
C ARG A 30 3.13 116.34 10.85
N GLY A 31 2.99 116.74 9.59
CA GLY A 31 2.89 118.16 9.17
C GLY A 31 3.85 118.59 8.04
N THR A 32 3.30 119.15 6.96
CA THR A 32 3.51 120.56 6.53
C THR A 32 2.44 120.99 5.50
N VAL A 33 1.89 122.19 5.71
CA VAL A 33 1.06 123.07 4.82
C VAL A 33 1.86 124.39 4.79
N GLY A 34 2.02 125.21 3.77
CA GLY A 34 1.59 125.30 2.37
C GLY A 34 2.14 126.64 1.81
N GLN A 35 2.12 126.87 0.49
CA GLN A 35 2.07 128.22 -0.10
C GLN A 35 1.55 128.17 -1.55
N THR A 36 0.92 129.26 -1.98
CA THR A 36 -0.08 129.35 -3.05
C THR A 36 0.34 130.39 -4.11
N VAL A 37 0.17 130.03 -5.40
CA VAL A 37 -0.18 130.83 -6.60
C VAL A 37 0.82 131.82 -7.24
N SER A 38 1.18 131.52 -8.49
CA SER A 38 0.96 132.41 -9.64
C SER A 38 0.62 131.58 -10.89
N LEU A 39 -0.34 132.11 -11.65
CA LEU A 39 -0.94 131.59 -12.88
C LEU A 39 0.10 131.48 -14.01
N ASP A 40 0.10 130.38 -14.77
CA ASP A 40 -0.34 130.40 -16.16
C ASP A 40 -0.37 128.99 -16.79
N LEU A 41 -1.40 128.84 -17.63
CA LEU A 41 -1.83 127.83 -18.60
C LEU A 41 -1.08 126.50 -18.85
N GLU A 42 -1.95 125.48 -18.99
CA GLU A 42 -1.90 124.32 -19.90
C GLU A 42 -1.41 122.94 -19.42
N GLU A 43 -2.41 122.08 -19.19
CA GLU A 43 -2.54 120.66 -19.55
C GLU A 43 -1.35 119.71 -19.36
N HIS A 44 -1.41 118.82 -18.35
CA HIS A 44 -1.96 117.45 -18.50
C HIS A 44 -1.86 116.69 -17.15
N GLN A 45 -3.02 116.38 -16.58
CA GLN A 45 -3.24 115.30 -15.62
C GLN A 45 -2.88 113.96 -16.30
N ASP A 46 -2.40 112.87 -15.68
CA ASP A 46 -2.70 112.42 -14.34
C ASP A 46 -1.72 111.32 -13.85
N ASN A 47 -1.83 111.10 -12.55
CA ASN A 47 -1.05 110.24 -11.66
C ASN A 47 -1.13 108.73 -11.99
N LEU A 48 0.03 108.06 -12.06
CA LEU A 48 0.09 106.59 -12.07
C LEU A 48 1.39 106.03 -11.47
N THR A 49 1.84 106.54 -10.32
CA THR A 49 2.99 105.93 -9.61
C THR A 49 2.83 105.98 -8.10
N LYS A 50 2.08 105.03 -7.54
CA LYS A 50 2.34 104.44 -6.21
C LYS A 50 1.48 103.19 -6.05
N PHE A 51 2.13 102.09 -5.65
CA PHE A 51 1.58 100.74 -5.32
C PHE A 51 1.67 99.62 -6.38
N PHE A 52 2.77 99.50 -7.13
CA PHE A 52 3.16 98.19 -7.71
C PHE A 52 4.49 97.73 -7.13
N ASN A 53 4.43 96.85 -6.11
CA ASN A 53 5.61 96.19 -5.55
C ASN A 53 6.02 95.03 -6.48
N TYR A 54 6.76 95.37 -7.54
CA TYR A 54 7.21 94.44 -8.59
C TYR A 54 7.94 93.20 -8.06
N LYS A 55 8.55 93.27 -6.87
CA LYS A 55 9.21 92.13 -6.21
C LYS A 55 8.25 91.07 -5.69
N ALA A 56 7.05 91.48 -5.24
CA ALA A 56 6.02 90.55 -4.78
C ALA A 56 5.29 89.90 -5.97
N LEU A 57 5.07 90.67 -7.04
CA LEU A 57 4.50 90.16 -8.29
C LEU A 57 5.47 89.21 -9.01
N SER A 58 6.78 89.49 -9.00
CA SER A 58 7.77 88.59 -9.62
C SER A 58 7.87 87.25 -8.91
N LEU A 59 7.73 87.21 -7.58
CA LEU A 59 7.77 85.97 -6.81
C LEU A 59 6.47 85.16 -6.99
N ALA A 60 5.31 85.83 -7.04
CA ALA A 60 4.02 85.20 -7.33
C ALA A 60 3.93 84.68 -8.78
N ILE A 61 4.53 85.38 -9.75
CA ILE A 61 4.63 84.94 -11.14
C ILE A 61 5.67 83.79 -11.26
N LEU A 62 6.78 83.83 -10.52
CA LEU A 62 7.77 82.74 -10.53
C LEU A 62 7.22 81.43 -9.93
N THR A 63 6.30 81.50 -8.96
CA THR A 63 5.60 80.32 -8.44
C THR A 63 4.53 79.77 -9.39
N ILE A 64 4.05 80.57 -10.34
CA ILE A 64 3.14 80.13 -11.42
C ILE A 64 3.95 79.59 -12.62
N ILE A 65 5.21 79.99 -12.78
CA ILE A 65 6.10 79.64 -13.91
C ILE A 65 7.10 78.53 -13.57
N ALA A 66 7.28 78.13 -12.31
CA ALA A 66 8.04 76.94 -11.97
C ALA A 66 7.15 75.70 -12.16
N PRO A 67 7.23 74.94 -13.27
CA PRO A 67 6.62 73.63 -13.28
C PRO A 67 7.23 72.84 -12.12
N SER A 68 6.39 72.05 -11.44
CA SER A 68 6.87 70.85 -10.75
C SER A 68 7.88 70.18 -11.67
N ILE A 69 9.07 69.84 -11.17
CA ILE A 69 10.05 69.02 -11.89
C ILE A 69 9.46 67.61 -12.09
N THR A 70 8.52 67.50 -13.01
CA THR A 70 8.13 66.25 -13.64
C THR A 70 9.37 65.77 -14.39
N PHE A 71 9.81 64.54 -14.14
CA PHE A 71 10.73 63.87 -15.05
C PHE A 71 9.98 63.73 -16.38
N ALA A 72 10.28 64.63 -17.31
CA ALA A 72 9.66 64.62 -18.62
C ALA A 72 9.95 63.26 -19.27
N GLY A 73 8.90 62.63 -19.76
CA GLY A 73 8.96 61.40 -20.52
C GLY A 73 9.95 61.54 -21.68
N TYR A 74 10.54 60.43 -22.09
CA TYR A 74 11.52 60.40 -23.14
C TYR A 74 10.89 59.92 -24.44
N THR A 75 10.79 60.80 -25.43
CA THR A 75 10.36 60.43 -26.78
C THR A 75 11.51 60.57 -27.77
N ALA A 76 11.72 59.56 -28.62
CA ALA A 76 12.75 59.59 -29.65
C ALA A 76 12.32 58.81 -30.90
N GLY A 77 12.87 59.16 -32.06
CA GLY A 77 12.63 58.42 -33.32
C GLY A 77 11.16 58.39 -33.78
N GLY A 78 10.35 59.38 -33.40
CA GLY A 78 8.93 59.46 -33.75
C GLY A 78 7.97 58.76 -32.76
N GLY A 79 8.45 58.32 -31.60
CA GLY A 79 7.61 57.79 -30.52
C GLY A 79 6.70 58.86 -29.89
N GLN A 80 5.59 58.42 -29.29
CA GLN A 80 4.57 59.27 -28.67
C GLN A 80 4.29 58.85 -27.23
N ASP A 81 4.53 59.75 -26.28
CA ASP A 81 4.06 59.60 -24.91
C ASP A 81 2.72 60.34 -24.76
N ASN A 82 1.62 59.59 -24.69
CA ASN A 82 0.28 60.14 -24.46
C ASN A 82 -0.13 60.04 -22.97
N SER A 83 0.78 59.68 -22.07
CA SER A 83 0.49 59.54 -20.65
C SER A 83 0.14 60.91 -20.03
N SER A 84 -0.87 60.92 -19.16
CA SER A 84 -1.37 62.15 -18.54
C SER A 84 -0.34 62.82 -17.62
N ALA A 85 0.64 62.05 -17.14
CA ALA A 85 1.75 62.54 -16.33
C ALA A 85 2.98 62.94 -17.16
N GLY A 86 3.04 62.57 -18.45
CA GLY A 86 4.20 62.78 -19.30
C GLY A 86 5.46 62.13 -18.73
N THR A 87 5.37 60.87 -18.28
CA THR A 87 6.45 60.13 -17.60
C THR A 87 6.88 58.88 -18.36
N GLY A 88 6.35 58.67 -19.56
CA GLY A 88 6.61 57.47 -20.36
C GLY A 88 7.91 57.54 -21.17
N ILE A 89 8.41 56.39 -21.59
CA ILE A 89 9.49 56.27 -22.58
C ILE A 89 8.89 55.73 -23.86
N ALA A 90 8.88 56.50 -24.95
CA ALA A 90 8.40 56.08 -26.27
C ALA A 90 9.48 56.27 -27.33
N ILE A 91 10.09 55.19 -27.80
CA ILE A 91 11.22 55.24 -28.74
C ILE A 91 10.87 54.45 -30.00
N GLY A 92 10.84 55.13 -31.15
CA GLY A 92 10.75 54.50 -32.46
C GLY A 92 9.43 54.74 -33.19
N ASN A 93 9.50 54.52 -34.50
CA ASN A 93 8.39 54.64 -35.42
C ASN A 93 8.53 53.57 -36.51
N GLY A 94 7.40 53.08 -37.01
CA GLY A 94 7.36 52.05 -38.04
C GLY A 94 6.31 52.34 -39.11
N PRO A 95 6.29 51.53 -40.19
CA PRO A 95 5.35 51.71 -41.30
C PRO A 95 3.89 51.58 -40.87
N ASN A 96 3.61 50.85 -39.79
CA ASN A 96 2.25 50.61 -39.29
C ASN A 96 1.91 51.44 -38.04
N GLY A 97 2.82 52.31 -37.57
CA GLY A 97 2.60 53.17 -36.41
C GLY A 97 3.85 53.43 -35.56
N SER A 98 3.74 54.45 -34.71
CA SER A 98 4.75 54.84 -33.71
C SER A 98 4.80 53.90 -32.51
N ALA A 99 5.89 53.92 -31.75
CA ALA A 99 5.86 53.47 -30.36
C ALA A 99 4.99 54.42 -29.53
N GLN A 100 4.06 53.88 -28.75
CA GLN A 100 3.08 54.66 -27.99
C GLN A 100 3.02 54.23 -26.52
N VAL A 101 3.11 55.19 -25.61
CA VAL A 101 2.65 55.03 -24.23
C VAL A 101 1.22 55.57 -24.15
N GLY A 102 0.30 54.76 -23.62
CA GLY A 102 -1.15 55.01 -23.66
C GLY A 102 -1.63 56.13 -22.73
N THR A 103 -2.84 56.62 -22.95
CA THR A 103 -3.46 57.69 -22.15
C THR A 103 -3.78 57.23 -20.73
N ASN A 104 -3.54 58.07 -19.73
CA ASN A 104 -3.70 57.74 -18.29
C ASN A 104 -2.82 56.61 -17.73
N ASN A 105 -1.75 56.24 -18.42
CA ASN A 105 -0.83 55.19 -17.99
C ASN A 105 0.56 55.78 -17.68
N PRO A 106 0.83 56.24 -16.45
CA PRO A 106 2.15 56.76 -16.09
C PRO A 106 3.21 55.65 -16.19
N GLU A 107 4.47 56.08 -16.42
CA GLU A 107 5.67 55.22 -16.32
C GLU A 107 5.71 54.04 -17.31
N GLY A 108 4.96 54.10 -18.42
CA GLY A 108 5.03 53.09 -19.47
C GLY A 108 6.31 53.20 -20.31
N ILE A 109 6.83 52.06 -20.76
CA ILE A 109 7.98 51.97 -21.67
C ILE A 109 7.52 51.30 -22.96
N ALA A 110 7.63 51.97 -24.09
CA ALA A 110 7.35 51.47 -25.43
C ALA A 110 8.56 51.72 -26.33
N ILE A 111 9.23 50.65 -26.77
CA ILE A 111 10.43 50.74 -27.60
C ILE A 111 10.24 49.87 -28.84
N GLY A 112 10.43 50.47 -30.02
CA GLY A 112 10.40 49.84 -31.33
C GLY A 112 9.31 50.39 -32.25
N ALA A 113 8.76 49.55 -33.13
CA ALA A 113 7.82 49.98 -34.17
C ALA A 113 6.41 49.44 -33.87
N THR A 114 5.39 50.30 -33.97
CA THR A 114 3.98 49.92 -33.70
C THR A 114 3.80 49.24 -32.32
N THR A 115 4.55 49.68 -31.31
CA THR A 115 4.44 49.14 -29.94
C THR A 115 3.50 49.99 -29.10
N ARG A 116 2.74 49.36 -28.19
CA ARG A 116 1.73 50.06 -27.37
C ARG A 116 1.79 49.63 -25.90
N ALA A 117 2.29 50.52 -25.04
CA ALA A 117 2.27 50.38 -23.59
C ALA A 117 1.01 51.04 -23.02
N ASN A 118 -0.12 50.34 -23.07
CA ASN A 118 -1.44 50.84 -22.64
C ASN A 118 -1.78 50.52 -21.17
N GLY A 119 -0.94 49.79 -20.45
CA GLY A 119 -1.08 49.60 -19.01
C GLY A 119 -0.17 50.55 -18.24
N SER A 120 -0.57 50.95 -17.03
CA SER A 120 0.28 51.76 -16.15
C SER A 120 1.53 50.97 -15.78
N GLN A 121 2.73 51.58 -15.80
CA GLN A 121 4.01 50.87 -15.55
C GLN A 121 4.28 49.67 -16.48
N SER A 122 3.62 49.60 -17.64
CA SER A 122 3.85 48.50 -18.58
C SER A 122 5.13 48.68 -19.39
N THR A 123 5.80 47.57 -19.73
CA THR A 123 7.00 47.57 -20.57
C THR A 123 6.75 46.82 -21.86
N VAL A 124 7.06 47.45 -22.99
CA VAL A 124 6.85 46.92 -24.34
C VAL A 124 8.11 47.13 -25.17
N LEU A 125 8.69 46.04 -25.68
CA LEU A 125 9.92 46.08 -26.48
C LEU A 125 9.81 45.19 -27.73
N GLY A 126 9.85 45.79 -28.91
CA GLY A 126 9.96 45.09 -30.19
C GLY A 126 9.09 45.66 -31.31
N ASN A 127 8.35 44.82 -32.04
CA ASN A 127 7.61 45.26 -33.25
C ASN A 127 6.18 44.71 -33.28
N ASP A 128 5.20 45.61 -33.37
CA ASP A 128 3.77 45.27 -33.50
C ASP A 128 3.25 44.41 -32.33
N ILE A 129 3.44 44.92 -31.11
CA ILE A 129 3.11 44.26 -29.84
C ILE A 129 2.46 45.22 -28.86
N THR A 130 1.61 44.72 -27.96
CA THR A 130 0.82 45.56 -27.04
C THR A 130 0.75 45.01 -25.62
N ALA A 131 1.10 45.83 -24.64
CA ALA A 131 0.78 45.61 -23.24
C ALA A 131 -0.49 46.40 -22.87
N ASN A 132 -1.55 45.72 -22.43
CA ASN A 132 -2.79 46.33 -21.96
C ASN A 132 -2.98 46.22 -20.45
N GLY A 133 -2.31 45.27 -19.79
CA GLY A 133 -2.38 45.12 -18.33
C GLY A 133 -1.44 46.09 -17.61
N ASP A 134 -1.85 46.62 -16.47
CA ASP A 134 -0.96 47.36 -15.59
C ASP A 134 0.24 46.50 -15.19
N GLN A 135 1.44 47.07 -15.13
CA GLN A 135 2.69 46.40 -14.77
C GLN A 135 3.03 45.20 -15.68
N SER A 136 2.36 45.07 -16.83
CA SER A 136 2.63 43.96 -17.74
C SER A 136 3.90 44.20 -18.55
N VAL A 137 4.54 43.11 -18.95
CA VAL A 137 5.75 43.11 -19.76
C VAL A 137 5.49 42.35 -21.04
N VAL A 138 5.70 42.99 -22.18
CA VAL A 138 5.54 42.38 -23.50
C VAL A 138 6.80 42.59 -24.31
N ILE A 139 7.46 41.49 -24.70
CA ILE A 139 8.70 41.55 -25.48
C ILE A 139 8.60 40.61 -26.67
N GLY A 140 8.86 41.11 -27.86
CA GLY A 140 8.87 40.27 -29.05
C GLY A 140 8.50 41.01 -30.33
N SER A 141 8.24 40.23 -31.38
CA SER A 141 7.90 40.77 -32.68
C SER A 141 6.73 40.01 -33.27
N ASN A 142 5.86 40.72 -33.98
CA ASN A 142 4.75 40.09 -34.67
C ASN A 142 4.96 40.14 -36.20
N PHE A 143 4.99 38.97 -36.84
CA PHE A 143 4.93 38.81 -38.29
C PHE A 143 3.56 38.27 -38.76
N ASN A 144 2.63 37.96 -37.86
CA ASN A 144 1.26 37.55 -38.19
C ASN A 144 0.26 38.67 -37.82
N SER A 145 -1.07 38.49 -37.96
CA SER A 145 -2.03 39.56 -37.63
C SER A 145 -2.43 39.63 -36.15
N ASN A 146 -1.91 38.74 -35.32
CA ASN A 146 -2.26 38.60 -33.93
C ASN A 146 -1.04 38.93 -33.07
N MET A 147 -0.98 40.15 -32.56
CA MET A 147 0.13 40.66 -31.75
C MET A 147 0.40 39.86 -30.47
N THR A 148 1.67 39.81 -30.03
CA THR A 148 2.02 39.38 -28.67
C THR A 148 1.37 40.36 -27.68
N THR A 149 0.61 39.84 -26.72
CA THR A 149 -0.17 40.70 -25.81
C THR A 149 -0.16 40.24 -24.37
N SER A 150 -0.33 41.20 -23.47
CA SER A 150 -0.70 40.92 -22.09
C SER A 150 -1.82 41.85 -21.65
N THR A 151 -2.98 41.28 -21.31
CA THR A 151 -4.08 42.02 -20.66
C THR A 151 -4.10 41.82 -19.15
N GLY A 152 -3.34 40.85 -18.64
CA GLY A 152 -3.23 40.56 -17.23
C GLY A 152 -2.40 41.60 -16.49
N LYS A 153 -2.88 42.07 -15.35
CA LYS A 153 -2.06 42.92 -14.47
C LYS A 153 -0.82 42.13 -14.02
N GLY A 154 0.38 42.69 -14.20
CA GLY A 154 1.65 42.00 -13.95
C GLY A 154 1.92 40.81 -14.89
N GLY A 155 1.15 40.66 -15.97
CA GLY A 155 1.33 39.58 -16.93
C GLY A 155 2.59 39.77 -17.78
N VAL A 156 3.25 38.67 -18.14
CA VAL A 156 4.50 38.70 -18.92
C VAL A 156 4.31 37.86 -20.18
N ALA A 157 4.30 38.50 -21.35
CA ALA A 157 4.24 37.82 -22.64
C ALA A 157 5.53 38.04 -23.43
N ILE A 158 6.31 36.99 -23.64
CA ILE A 158 7.59 37.06 -24.33
C ILE A 158 7.63 36.05 -25.48
N GLY A 159 7.96 36.55 -26.66
CA GLY A 159 8.12 35.74 -27.87
C GLY A 159 7.47 36.38 -29.07
N SER A 160 7.67 35.74 -30.22
CA SER A 160 7.28 36.29 -31.51
C SER A 160 6.13 35.52 -32.15
N GLY A 161 5.28 36.25 -32.86
CA GLY A 161 4.40 35.67 -33.86
C GLY A 161 5.19 35.35 -35.11
N LEU A 162 5.49 34.08 -35.34
CA LEU A 162 6.15 33.64 -36.57
C LEU A 162 5.15 33.61 -37.74
N TYR A 163 5.66 33.81 -38.95
CA TYR A 163 4.87 33.84 -40.17
C TYR A 163 4.43 32.43 -40.56
N SER A 164 3.13 32.14 -40.46
CA SER A 164 2.54 30.91 -40.97
C SER A 164 2.31 31.03 -42.48
N VAL A 165 3.02 30.26 -43.30
CA VAL A 165 2.70 30.13 -44.74
C VAL A 165 1.36 29.39 -44.87
N GLY A 166 0.27 30.13 -45.09
CA GLY A 166 -1.09 29.57 -45.23
C GLY A 166 -2.20 30.44 -44.62
N ALA A 167 -3.47 30.09 -44.85
CA ALA A 167 -4.64 30.88 -44.45
C ALA A 167 -4.90 30.96 -42.92
N THR A 168 -4.27 30.09 -42.12
CA THR A 168 -4.46 30.06 -40.67
C THR A 168 -3.38 30.85 -39.95
N LYS A 169 -3.67 32.11 -39.66
CA LYS A 169 -2.78 32.96 -38.87
C LYS A 169 -2.76 32.48 -37.41
N LEU A 170 -1.59 32.08 -36.94
CA LEU A 170 -1.38 31.65 -35.56
C LEU A 170 -1.50 32.83 -34.59
N GLN A 171 -1.90 32.55 -33.36
CA GLN A 171 -1.85 33.54 -32.28
C GLN A 171 -0.41 33.69 -31.81
N SER A 172 0.04 34.90 -31.49
CA SER A 172 1.31 35.14 -30.78
C SER A 172 1.15 34.85 -29.28
N PRO A 173 2.20 34.95 -28.45
CA PRO A 173 2.07 34.68 -27.03
C PRO A 173 1.11 35.65 -26.32
N MET A 174 0.33 35.13 -25.37
CA MET A 174 -0.71 35.87 -24.67
C MET A 174 -0.66 35.63 -23.16
N ALA A 175 -0.40 36.67 -22.37
CA ALA A 175 -0.46 36.63 -20.90
C ALA A 175 -1.67 37.43 -20.39
N ASN A 176 -2.85 36.82 -20.43
CA ASN A 176 -4.12 37.51 -20.17
C ASN A 176 -4.63 37.39 -18.73
N GLY A 177 -4.15 36.39 -17.98
CA GLY A 177 -4.48 36.24 -16.57
C GLY A 177 -3.67 37.16 -15.66
N LEU A 178 -4.21 37.50 -14.48
CA LEU A 178 -3.50 38.27 -13.46
C LEU A 178 -2.19 37.56 -13.09
N GLY A 179 -1.04 38.24 -13.22
CA GLY A 179 0.28 37.69 -12.92
C GLY A 179 0.67 36.47 -13.76
N SER A 180 0.07 36.30 -14.95
CA SER A 180 0.36 35.14 -15.80
C SER A 180 1.65 35.30 -16.61
N LEU A 181 2.23 34.18 -17.02
CA LEU A 181 3.45 34.13 -17.84
C LEU A 181 3.17 33.35 -19.14
N ALA A 182 3.39 33.98 -20.28
CA ALA A 182 3.38 33.34 -21.59
C ALA A 182 4.75 33.52 -22.25
N LEU A 183 5.54 32.46 -22.33
CA LEU A 183 6.88 32.51 -22.89
C LEU A 183 7.02 31.51 -24.05
N GLY A 184 7.36 32.00 -25.24
CA GLY A 184 7.70 31.17 -26.40
C GLY A 184 6.85 31.48 -27.62
N SER A 185 7.53 31.65 -28.75
CA SER A 185 6.96 32.05 -30.04
C SER A 185 5.89 31.08 -30.57
N SER A 186 5.04 31.56 -31.48
CA SER A 186 4.19 30.68 -32.28
C SER A 186 5.04 29.81 -33.20
N GLY A 187 4.43 28.76 -33.76
CA GLY A 187 5.02 27.98 -34.83
C GLY A 187 5.14 28.75 -36.15
N ASP A 188 5.94 28.21 -37.07
CA ASP A 188 6.20 28.74 -38.41
C ASP A 188 5.63 27.85 -39.54
N ASN A 189 4.81 26.85 -39.18
CA ASN A 189 4.25 25.85 -40.10
C ASN A 189 5.29 24.91 -40.74
N THR A 190 6.49 24.78 -40.15
CA THR A 190 7.44 23.75 -40.54
C THR A 190 7.08 22.40 -39.95
N THR A 191 7.48 21.32 -40.61
CA THR A 191 7.43 19.96 -40.07
C THR A 191 8.82 19.57 -39.60
N GLY A 192 8.94 19.12 -38.35
CA GLY A 192 10.15 18.52 -37.82
C GLY A 192 10.56 17.27 -38.59
N SER A 193 11.82 16.86 -38.40
CA SER A 193 12.37 15.62 -38.96
C SER A 193 11.65 14.35 -38.46
N ASP A 194 10.95 14.44 -37.34
CA ASP A 194 10.08 13.43 -36.76
C ASP A 194 8.64 13.46 -37.33
N GLY A 195 8.36 14.33 -38.30
CA GLY A 195 7.03 14.55 -38.86
C GLY A 195 6.12 15.40 -37.98
N PHE A 196 6.60 15.93 -36.84
CA PHE A 196 5.81 16.79 -35.97
C PHE A 196 5.63 18.17 -36.60
N ALA A 197 4.38 18.59 -36.85
CA ALA A 197 4.10 19.91 -37.39
C ALA A 197 4.24 20.99 -36.30
N TYR A 198 5.21 21.89 -36.45
CA TYR A 198 5.37 23.12 -35.68
C TYR A 198 4.38 24.20 -36.17
N ASN A 199 3.10 23.85 -36.23
CA ASN A 199 1.98 24.75 -36.56
C ASN A 199 1.05 24.89 -35.35
N LYS A 200 1.54 25.58 -34.31
CA LYS A 200 0.83 25.82 -33.06
C LYS A 200 0.86 27.31 -32.73
N ASN A 201 -0.18 27.79 -32.04
CA ASN A 201 -0.20 29.14 -31.48
C ASN A 201 1.04 29.40 -30.60
N GLY A 202 1.33 30.65 -30.26
CA GLY A 202 2.27 30.97 -29.18
C GLY A 202 1.76 30.44 -27.84
N ALA A 203 2.58 30.59 -26.80
CA ALA A 203 2.15 30.25 -25.44
C ALA A 203 0.95 31.12 -25.01
N VAL A 204 -0.08 30.51 -24.41
CA VAL A 204 -1.31 31.20 -23.98
C VAL A 204 -1.56 30.94 -22.50
N ALA A 205 -1.49 31.99 -21.68
CA ALA A 205 -1.75 31.94 -20.25
C ALA A 205 -2.91 32.86 -19.87
N THR A 206 -4.14 32.30 -19.85
CA THR A 206 -5.38 33.06 -19.59
C THR A 206 -5.82 33.04 -18.13
N ALA A 207 -5.34 32.08 -17.33
CA ALA A 207 -5.75 31.92 -15.95
C ALA A 207 -4.88 32.72 -14.96
N THR A 208 -5.40 32.94 -13.75
CA THR A 208 -4.73 33.75 -12.73
C THR A 208 -3.49 33.03 -12.22
N TYR A 209 -2.36 33.72 -12.20
CA TYR A 209 -1.05 33.21 -11.78
C TYR A 209 -0.61 31.94 -12.53
N SER A 210 -1.04 31.77 -13.77
CA SER A 210 -0.69 30.61 -14.58
C SER A 210 0.53 30.85 -15.47
N ALA A 211 1.21 29.78 -15.90
CA ALA A 211 2.39 29.86 -16.75
C ALA A 211 2.31 28.91 -17.94
N ALA A 212 2.31 29.44 -19.15
CA ALA A 212 2.43 28.68 -20.40
C ALA A 212 3.82 28.93 -21.02
N LEU A 213 4.56 27.86 -21.27
CA LEU A 213 5.91 27.91 -21.82
C LEU A 213 6.05 27.01 -23.03
N MET A 214 6.63 27.57 -24.10
CA MET A 214 6.79 27.01 -25.45
C MET A 214 5.53 27.12 -26.32
N MET A 215 5.73 26.94 -27.63
CA MET A 215 4.65 27.05 -28.62
C MET A 215 3.49 26.10 -28.30
N GLY A 216 2.26 26.60 -28.40
CA GLY A 216 1.03 25.86 -28.19
C GLY A 216 0.75 25.51 -26.73
N ALA A 217 1.65 25.84 -25.81
CA ALA A 217 1.38 25.67 -24.38
C ALA A 217 0.18 26.53 -23.99
N SER A 218 -0.76 25.96 -23.24
CA SER A 218 -1.99 26.66 -22.85
C SER A 218 -2.33 26.39 -21.40
N THR A 219 -2.60 27.45 -20.63
CA THR A 219 -3.09 27.32 -19.25
C THR A 219 -4.44 27.98 -19.06
N GLN A 220 -5.42 27.20 -18.58
CA GLN A 220 -6.79 27.65 -18.34
C GLN A 220 -7.25 27.50 -16.88
N GLY A 221 -6.53 26.73 -16.06
CA GLY A 221 -6.76 26.63 -14.62
C GLY A 221 -5.92 27.64 -13.83
N ASP A 222 -6.47 28.20 -12.76
CA ASP A 222 -5.72 29.13 -11.90
C ASP A 222 -4.50 28.44 -11.28
N ARG A 223 -3.39 29.18 -11.14
CA ARG A 223 -2.11 28.73 -10.57
C ARG A 223 -1.50 27.52 -11.28
N SER A 224 -1.90 27.28 -12.53
CA SER A 224 -1.47 26.11 -13.28
C SER A 224 -0.23 26.37 -14.14
N ILE A 225 0.50 25.32 -14.48
CA ILE A 225 1.73 25.38 -15.28
C ILE A 225 1.62 24.43 -16.47
N ALA A 226 1.81 24.93 -17.69
CA ALA A 226 1.98 24.15 -18.89
C ALA A 226 3.36 24.43 -19.49
N PHE A 227 4.27 23.46 -19.40
CA PHE A 227 5.60 23.55 -20.00
C PHE A 227 5.75 22.48 -21.06
N GLY A 228 5.99 22.91 -22.29
CA GLY A 228 6.32 22.04 -23.42
C GLY A 228 5.45 22.33 -24.62
N VAL A 229 5.88 21.87 -25.79
CA VAL A 229 5.14 22.12 -27.03
C VAL A 229 3.75 21.52 -26.91
N ASN A 230 2.70 22.33 -27.04
CA ASN A 230 1.31 21.90 -26.92
C ASN A 230 0.96 21.27 -25.55
N ALA A 231 1.70 21.60 -24.48
CA ALA A 231 1.31 21.23 -23.11
C ALA A 231 0.06 22.02 -22.68
N GLN A 232 -0.87 21.40 -21.96
CA GLN A 232 -2.17 22.00 -21.67
C GLN A 232 -2.58 21.77 -20.22
N THR A 233 -3.09 22.80 -19.56
CA THR A 233 -3.89 22.68 -18.33
C THR A 233 -5.33 23.08 -18.63
N GLY A 234 -6.28 22.21 -18.27
CA GLY A 234 -7.72 22.46 -18.46
C GLY A 234 -8.26 23.52 -17.50
N ALA A 235 -9.45 24.07 -17.80
CA ALA A 235 -10.08 25.08 -16.95
C ALA A 235 -10.33 24.59 -15.50
N SER A 236 -10.63 23.30 -15.34
CA SER A 236 -10.81 22.67 -14.03
C SER A 236 -9.49 22.23 -13.36
N ALA A 237 -8.35 22.39 -14.04
CA ALA A 237 -7.03 21.98 -13.53
C ALA A 237 -6.38 23.10 -12.70
N VAL A 238 -7.12 23.61 -11.71
CA VAL A 238 -6.59 24.54 -10.71
C VAL A 238 -5.42 23.87 -9.99
N ASP A 239 -4.31 24.58 -9.83
CA ASP A 239 -3.06 24.04 -9.27
C ASP A 239 -2.49 22.84 -10.07
N GLY A 240 -2.88 22.71 -11.35
CA GLY A 240 -2.45 21.62 -12.22
C GLY A 240 -1.11 21.89 -12.92
N VAL A 241 -0.33 20.83 -13.15
CA VAL A 241 0.97 20.90 -13.84
C VAL A 241 1.00 19.95 -15.03
N ALA A 242 1.22 20.47 -16.22
CA ALA A 242 1.49 19.70 -17.44
C ALA A 242 2.94 19.95 -17.87
N LEU A 243 3.79 18.93 -17.78
CA LEU A 243 5.22 19.01 -18.09
C LEU A 243 5.58 17.99 -19.18
N GLY A 244 5.77 18.47 -20.40
CA GLY A 244 6.17 17.68 -21.56
C GLY A 244 5.33 18.00 -22.81
N THR A 245 5.89 17.69 -23.99
CA THR A 245 5.20 17.91 -25.27
C THR A 245 3.86 17.19 -25.32
N GLY A 246 2.76 17.92 -25.48
CA GLY A 246 1.40 17.36 -25.51
C GLY A 246 0.89 16.83 -24.16
N ALA A 247 1.59 17.07 -23.04
CA ALA A 247 1.08 16.73 -21.71
C ALA A 247 -0.22 17.48 -21.44
N ASN A 248 -1.20 16.82 -20.81
CA ASN A 248 -2.52 17.39 -20.53
C ASN A 248 -2.94 17.12 -19.07
N ALA A 249 -2.84 18.15 -18.24
CA ALA A 249 -3.40 18.14 -16.89
C ALA A 249 -4.82 18.70 -16.93
N SER A 250 -5.81 17.84 -16.75
CA SER A 250 -7.25 18.15 -16.86
C SER A 250 -7.99 18.11 -15.52
N VAL A 251 -7.29 17.75 -14.44
CA VAL A 251 -7.84 17.56 -13.09
C VAL A 251 -7.11 18.51 -12.13
N ALA A 252 -7.84 19.09 -11.17
CA ALA A 252 -7.26 19.93 -10.13
C ALA A 252 -6.17 19.19 -9.34
N ASN A 253 -5.19 19.94 -8.82
CA ASN A 253 -4.10 19.43 -7.97
C ASN A 253 -3.31 18.26 -8.59
N SER A 254 -3.31 18.13 -9.92
CA SER A 254 -2.75 16.96 -10.61
C SER A 254 -1.55 17.33 -11.48
N VAL A 255 -0.68 16.34 -11.71
CA VAL A 255 0.54 16.47 -12.52
C VAL A 255 0.50 15.49 -13.69
N ALA A 256 0.52 15.99 -14.92
CA ALA A 256 0.83 15.22 -16.12
C ALA A 256 2.33 15.35 -16.42
N LEU A 257 3.10 14.28 -16.19
CA LEU A 257 4.55 14.26 -16.31
C LEU A 257 5.01 13.44 -17.51
N GLY A 258 5.67 14.07 -18.47
CA GLY A 258 6.16 13.48 -19.71
C GLY A 258 5.26 13.76 -20.92
N GLY A 259 5.82 13.60 -22.12
CA GLY A 259 5.10 13.91 -23.36
C GLY A 259 3.85 13.04 -23.55
N GLY A 260 2.72 13.65 -23.92
CA GLY A 260 1.43 12.96 -24.09
C GLY A 260 0.83 12.36 -22.82
N SER A 261 1.39 12.63 -21.64
CA SER A 261 0.81 12.19 -20.37
C SER A 261 -0.51 12.91 -20.11
N THR A 262 -1.49 12.20 -19.54
CA THR A 262 -2.83 12.73 -19.28
C THR A 262 -3.26 12.41 -17.86
N THR A 263 -3.72 13.40 -17.09
CA THR A 263 -4.38 13.13 -15.80
C THR A 263 -5.84 12.77 -16.02
N THR A 264 -6.37 11.88 -15.19
CA THR A 264 -7.81 11.57 -15.13
C THR A 264 -8.25 11.58 -13.68
N THR A 265 -9.52 11.92 -13.43
CA THR A 265 -10.05 11.93 -12.06
C THR A 265 -9.83 10.57 -11.41
N PRO A 266 -9.23 10.50 -10.21
CA PRO A 266 -9.05 9.22 -9.54
C PRO A 266 -10.42 8.66 -9.13
N THR A 267 -10.67 7.39 -9.42
CA THR A 267 -11.94 6.69 -9.15
C THR A 267 -11.71 5.37 -8.41
N GLY A 268 -12.79 4.82 -7.83
CA GLY A 268 -12.76 3.52 -7.16
C GLY A 268 -12.22 3.55 -5.73
N ASN A 269 -12.10 2.35 -5.15
CA ASN A 269 -11.60 2.12 -3.80
C ASN A 269 -10.23 1.43 -3.87
N ALA A 270 -9.33 1.78 -2.94
CA ALA A 270 -8.06 1.10 -2.78
C ALA A 270 -8.27 -0.38 -2.43
N LEU A 271 -7.56 -1.28 -3.13
CA LEU A 271 -7.80 -2.74 -3.12
C LEU A 271 -7.78 -3.37 -1.72
N LEU A 272 -6.96 -2.85 -0.80
CA LEU A 272 -6.75 -3.45 0.52
C LEU A 272 -7.40 -2.64 1.65
N THR A 273 -7.34 -1.32 1.60
CA THR A 273 -7.88 -0.47 2.66
C THR A 273 -9.35 -0.11 2.45
N GLY A 274 -9.91 -0.35 1.25
CA GLY A 274 -11.25 0.06 0.88
C GLY A 274 -11.44 1.59 0.85
N THR A 275 -10.38 2.38 1.03
CA THR A 275 -10.44 3.84 1.04
C THR A 275 -10.84 4.33 -0.35
N ALA A 276 -11.91 5.14 -0.42
CA ALA A 276 -12.34 5.75 -1.67
C ALA A 276 -11.30 6.78 -2.16
N ALA A 277 -11.12 6.84 -3.48
CA ALA A 277 -10.33 7.90 -4.10
C ALA A 277 -10.92 9.28 -3.80
N VAL A 278 -10.06 10.24 -3.41
CA VAL A 278 -10.45 11.62 -3.18
C VAL A 278 -10.07 12.45 -4.41
N ALA A 279 -11.05 12.82 -5.23
CA ALA A 279 -10.83 13.59 -6.45
C ALA A 279 -10.07 14.91 -6.21
N ALA A 280 -10.28 15.54 -5.05
CA ALA A 280 -9.60 16.77 -4.66
C ALA A 280 -8.09 16.61 -4.45
N ASN A 281 -7.58 15.40 -4.21
CA ASN A 281 -6.15 15.18 -3.99
C ASN A 281 -5.35 15.15 -5.31
N GLY A 282 -6.02 15.02 -6.45
CA GLY A 282 -5.39 14.89 -7.75
C GLY A 282 -4.60 13.59 -7.93
N VAL A 283 -3.83 13.52 -9.01
CA VAL A 283 -2.96 12.38 -9.36
C VAL A 283 -1.65 12.86 -9.98
N VAL A 284 -0.60 12.06 -9.86
CA VAL A 284 0.59 12.17 -10.73
C VAL A 284 0.47 11.11 -11.83
N SER A 285 0.21 11.55 -13.06
CA SER A 285 0.17 10.69 -14.23
C SER A 285 1.48 10.77 -15.00
N VAL A 286 2.14 9.63 -15.17
CA VAL A 286 3.39 9.50 -15.95
C VAL A 286 3.15 9.01 -17.38
N GLY A 287 1.90 8.96 -17.85
CA GLY A 287 1.55 8.45 -19.17
C GLY A 287 0.07 8.63 -19.51
N SER A 288 -0.43 7.80 -20.40
CA SER A 288 -1.85 7.76 -20.77
C SER A 288 -2.29 6.31 -21.00
N SER A 289 -3.60 6.10 -21.23
CA SER A 289 -4.12 4.78 -21.56
C SER A 289 -3.45 4.26 -22.84
N GLY A 290 -2.81 3.08 -22.76
CA GLY A 290 -2.05 2.49 -23.86
C GLY A 290 -0.62 3.02 -24.04
N ALA A 291 -0.21 4.07 -23.31
CA ALA A 291 1.15 4.62 -23.34
C ALA A 291 1.69 4.82 -21.91
N THR A 292 1.86 3.71 -21.20
CA THR A 292 2.40 3.69 -19.83
C THR A 292 3.92 3.82 -19.83
N ARG A 293 4.47 4.24 -18.69
CA ARG A 293 5.92 4.37 -18.49
C ARG A 293 6.36 3.58 -17.26
N ARG A 294 7.57 3.01 -17.34
CA ARG A 294 8.28 2.49 -16.18
C ARG A 294 8.83 3.66 -15.36
N ILE A 295 8.63 3.60 -14.04
CA ILE A 295 9.33 4.47 -13.09
C ILE A 295 10.54 3.68 -12.61
N GLN A 296 11.75 4.17 -12.90
CA GLN A 296 13.01 3.46 -12.64
C GLN A 296 13.80 4.17 -11.54
N ASN A 297 14.76 3.45 -10.94
CA ASN A 297 15.60 3.93 -9.84
C ASN A 297 14.80 4.33 -8.58
N VAL A 298 13.73 3.58 -8.31
CA VAL A 298 12.92 3.69 -7.09
C VAL A 298 13.58 2.81 -6.03
N ALA A 299 13.95 3.39 -4.89
CA ALA A 299 14.42 2.63 -3.74
C ALA A 299 13.26 1.89 -3.07
N ASP A 300 13.57 0.81 -2.35
CA ASP A 300 12.57 0.03 -1.62
C ASP A 300 11.80 0.90 -0.63
N GLY A 301 10.47 0.74 -0.62
CA GLY A 301 9.58 1.45 0.29
C GLY A 301 9.80 1.03 1.74
N SER A 302 9.77 2.01 2.64
CA SER A 302 9.96 1.86 4.09
C SER A 302 8.68 2.08 4.89
N ALA A 303 7.80 2.97 4.41
CA ALA A 303 6.50 3.28 4.97
C ALA A 303 5.37 2.73 4.09
N ALA A 304 4.17 2.64 4.67
CA ALA A 304 3.00 2.08 3.97
C ALA A 304 2.53 2.89 2.75
N SER A 305 2.93 4.15 2.65
CA SER A 305 2.62 5.05 1.51
C SER A 305 3.74 5.13 0.47
N ASP A 306 4.84 4.40 0.66
CA ASP A 306 5.94 4.39 -0.29
C ASP A 306 5.60 3.48 -1.49
N ALA A 307 6.19 3.78 -2.65
CA ALA A 307 6.07 2.91 -3.80
C ALA A 307 6.80 1.58 -3.55
N VAL A 308 6.22 0.48 -4.01
CA VAL A 308 6.81 -0.87 -3.92
C VAL A 308 7.65 -1.15 -5.17
N THR A 309 8.88 -1.63 -4.98
CA THR A 309 9.75 -2.05 -6.09
C THR A 309 9.44 -3.48 -6.53
N VAL A 310 9.90 -3.85 -7.73
CA VAL A 310 9.80 -5.25 -8.20
C VAL A 310 10.58 -6.19 -7.28
N ALA A 311 11.69 -5.76 -6.69
CA ALA A 311 12.48 -6.57 -5.76
C ALA A 311 11.72 -6.89 -4.46
N GLN A 312 10.98 -5.93 -3.90
CA GLN A 312 10.12 -6.17 -2.73
C GLN A 312 8.99 -7.15 -3.05
N LEU A 313 8.38 -7.03 -4.23
CA LEU A 313 7.34 -7.95 -4.68
C LEU A 313 7.88 -9.37 -4.90
N ASP A 314 9.03 -9.49 -5.55
CA ASP A 314 9.71 -10.76 -5.81
C ASP A 314 10.11 -11.45 -4.50
N LYS A 315 10.66 -10.70 -3.54
CA LYS A 315 10.97 -11.20 -2.20
C LYS A 315 9.73 -11.71 -1.46
N ALA A 316 8.61 -10.99 -1.53
CA ALA A 316 7.36 -11.44 -0.90
C ALA A 316 6.80 -12.71 -1.57
N TYR A 317 6.91 -12.80 -2.90
CA TYR A 317 6.54 -13.98 -3.67
C TYR A 317 7.42 -15.19 -3.30
N ASP A 318 8.74 -14.99 -3.20
CA ASP A 318 9.69 -16.00 -2.76
C ASP A 318 9.42 -16.52 -1.35
N ASP A 319 9.17 -15.62 -0.40
CA ASP A 319 8.88 -15.99 0.99
C ASP A 319 7.60 -16.84 1.09
N ALA A 320 6.55 -16.46 0.37
CA ALA A 320 5.29 -17.21 0.33
C ALA A 320 5.50 -18.64 -0.18
N HIS A 321 6.24 -18.81 -1.29
CA HIS A 321 6.48 -20.13 -1.89
C HIS A 321 7.47 -20.98 -1.10
N ASN A 322 8.49 -20.37 -0.49
CA ASN A 322 9.39 -21.09 0.41
C ASN A 322 8.65 -21.60 1.64
N ASN A 323 7.75 -20.80 2.22
CA ASN A 323 6.91 -21.25 3.34
C ASN A 323 6.00 -22.40 2.92
N LEU A 324 5.36 -22.30 1.74
CA LEU A 324 4.51 -23.37 1.22
C LEU A 324 5.29 -24.67 1.01
N LYS A 325 6.47 -24.59 0.38
CA LYS A 325 7.39 -25.73 0.21
C LYS A 325 7.69 -26.41 1.55
N ASN A 326 8.03 -25.63 2.58
CA ASN A 326 8.40 -26.16 3.89
C ASN A 326 7.23 -26.84 4.62
N VAL A 327 6.01 -26.28 4.50
CA VAL A 327 4.81 -26.86 5.11
C VAL A 327 4.40 -28.17 4.43
N LEU A 328 4.52 -28.25 3.09
CA LEU A 328 4.15 -29.46 2.35
C LEU A 328 5.18 -30.58 2.48
N GLY A 329 6.47 -30.23 2.63
CA GLY A 329 7.56 -31.19 2.85
C GLY A 329 7.83 -32.11 1.65
N GLY A 330 8.38 -33.29 1.93
CA GLY A 330 8.76 -34.26 0.89
C GLY A 330 9.80 -33.69 -0.09
N ASN A 331 9.54 -33.85 -1.38
CA ASN A 331 10.34 -33.28 -2.47
C ASN A 331 9.70 -32.03 -3.10
N ALA A 332 8.78 -31.36 -2.40
CA ALA A 332 8.31 -30.06 -2.84
C ALA A 332 9.50 -29.11 -3.04
N ALA A 333 9.48 -28.33 -4.11
CA ALA A 333 10.57 -27.43 -4.44
C ALA A 333 10.05 -26.09 -4.95
N TYR A 334 10.83 -25.06 -4.71
CA TYR A 334 10.61 -23.73 -5.27
C TYR A 334 11.93 -23.21 -5.83
N ASN A 335 11.89 -22.71 -7.07
CA ASN A 335 13.03 -22.10 -7.73
C ASN A 335 12.79 -20.59 -7.90
N ALA A 336 13.44 -19.79 -7.06
CA ALA A 336 13.37 -18.33 -7.05
C ALA A 336 13.94 -17.67 -8.32
N THR A 337 14.79 -18.36 -9.09
CA THR A 337 15.33 -17.79 -10.34
C THR A 337 14.30 -17.82 -11.47
N THR A 338 13.39 -18.80 -11.45
CA THR A 338 12.38 -19.00 -12.51
C THR A 338 10.96 -18.76 -12.02
N ASN A 339 10.77 -18.38 -10.75
CA ASN A 339 9.49 -18.28 -10.05
C ASN A 339 8.61 -19.52 -10.22
N ALA A 340 9.25 -20.71 -10.24
CA ALA A 340 8.59 -21.98 -10.51
C ALA A 340 8.45 -22.83 -9.24
N TYR A 341 7.21 -23.23 -8.95
CA TYR A 341 6.88 -24.14 -7.86
C TYR A 341 6.69 -25.57 -8.39
N THR A 342 7.29 -26.55 -7.70
CA THR A 342 7.14 -27.99 -7.97
C THR A 342 6.40 -28.62 -6.80
N ALA A 343 5.22 -29.17 -7.09
CA ALA A 343 4.42 -29.89 -6.12
C ALA A 343 5.16 -31.16 -5.62
N PRO A 344 4.95 -31.57 -4.36
CA PRO A 344 5.51 -32.82 -3.87
C PRO A 344 4.94 -34.01 -4.64
N THR A 345 5.73 -35.07 -4.76
CA THR A 345 5.30 -36.35 -5.30
C THR A 345 5.53 -37.46 -4.30
N ASN A 346 4.67 -38.48 -4.33
CA ASN A 346 4.78 -39.66 -3.47
C ASN A 346 4.97 -39.32 -1.97
N ILE A 347 4.11 -38.45 -1.44
CA ILE A 347 4.21 -37.95 -0.07
C ILE A 347 4.17 -39.12 0.91
N GLY A 348 5.19 -39.23 1.76
CA GLY A 348 5.31 -40.31 2.75
C GLY A 348 5.40 -41.72 2.15
N GLY A 349 5.74 -41.87 0.87
CA GLY A 349 5.78 -43.16 0.20
C GLY A 349 4.41 -43.77 -0.12
N THR A 350 3.34 -42.96 -0.10
CA THR A 350 1.94 -43.40 -0.28
C THR A 350 1.50 -43.57 -1.74
N GLY A 351 2.33 -43.14 -2.70
CA GLY A 351 1.97 -43.03 -4.12
C GLY A 351 1.15 -41.79 -4.48
N SER A 352 0.76 -40.95 -3.50
CA SER A 352 -0.04 -39.74 -3.73
C SER A 352 0.81 -38.47 -3.79
N ASN A 353 0.38 -37.51 -4.62
CA ASN A 353 1.02 -36.19 -4.78
C ASN A 353 0.29 -35.07 -3.99
N THR A 354 -0.75 -35.42 -3.23
CA THR A 354 -1.50 -34.48 -2.38
C THR A 354 -1.53 -34.99 -0.95
N ILE A 355 -1.56 -34.05 0.01
CA ILE A 355 -1.64 -34.38 1.44
C ILE A 355 -2.91 -35.21 1.71
N ASP A 356 -4.07 -34.79 1.20
CA ASP A 356 -5.32 -35.52 1.40
C ASP A 356 -5.26 -36.95 0.84
N GLY A 357 -4.68 -37.15 -0.34
CA GLY A 357 -4.53 -38.47 -0.92
C GLY A 357 -3.54 -39.33 -0.13
N ALA A 358 -2.44 -38.74 0.36
CA ALA A 358 -1.47 -39.45 1.19
C ALA A 358 -2.06 -39.86 2.54
N ILE A 359 -2.76 -38.95 3.23
CA ILE A 359 -3.46 -39.25 4.48
C ILE A 359 -4.54 -40.31 4.25
N SER A 360 -5.28 -40.21 3.15
CA SER A 360 -6.30 -41.20 2.79
C SER A 360 -5.68 -42.58 2.57
N ALA A 361 -4.55 -42.68 1.86
CA ALA A 361 -3.81 -43.93 1.66
C ALA A 361 -3.31 -44.53 2.99
N VAL A 362 -2.72 -43.71 3.87
CA VAL A 362 -2.33 -44.14 5.22
C VAL A 362 -3.54 -44.60 6.02
N ASN A 363 -4.65 -43.85 5.97
CA ASN A 363 -5.88 -44.19 6.68
C ASN A 363 -6.49 -45.50 6.17
N THR A 364 -6.50 -45.74 4.86
CA THR A 364 -6.92 -47.02 4.28
C THR A 364 -6.07 -48.16 4.81
N GLN A 365 -4.74 -48.01 4.83
CA GLN A 365 -3.85 -49.05 5.31
C GLN A 365 -3.96 -49.28 6.82
N ALA A 366 -4.10 -48.22 7.62
CA ALA A 366 -4.30 -48.31 9.07
C ALA A 366 -5.64 -48.96 9.44
N ASN A 367 -6.67 -48.78 8.62
CA ASN A 367 -7.98 -49.40 8.79
C ASN A 367 -8.11 -50.79 8.15
N LYS A 368 -7.08 -51.24 7.43
CA LYS A 368 -7.08 -52.57 6.82
C LYS A 368 -7.02 -53.63 7.93
N ALA A 369 -7.87 -54.64 7.81
CA ALA A 369 -7.88 -55.73 8.78
C ALA A 369 -6.57 -56.53 8.74
N ILE A 370 -6.11 -56.91 9.92
CA ILE A 370 -5.16 -58.00 10.16
C ILE A 370 -6.00 -59.28 10.29
N THR A 371 -5.88 -60.17 9.31
CA THR A 371 -6.63 -61.42 9.25
C THR A 371 -5.84 -62.54 9.91
N PHE A 372 -6.44 -63.21 10.89
CA PHE A 372 -5.94 -64.42 11.52
C PHE A 372 -6.67 -65.63 10.95
N THR A 373 -5.93 -66.48 10.25
CA THR A 373 -6.46 -67.71 9.67
C THR A 373 -6.23 -68.90 10.61
N GLY A 374 -7.21 -69.79 10.71
CA GLY A 374 -7.10 -71.05 11.45
C GLY A 374 -7.03 -72.26 10.50
N ASN A 375 -6.75 -73.44 11.07
CA ASN A 375 -6.62 -74.70 10.30
C ASN A 375 -7.95 -75.16 9.65
N ALA A 376 -9.10 -74.78 10.24
CA ALA A 376 -10.43 -75.04 9.71
C ALA A 376 -11.44 -74.03 10.27
N ARG A 377 -12.39 -73.59 9.45
CA ARG A 377 -13.51 -72.73 9.86
C ARG A 377 -14.64 -73.58 10.45
N LYS A 378 -15.44 -73.03 11.36
CA LYS A 378 -16.66 -73.70 11.82
C LYS A 378 -17.64 -73.82 10.65
N SER A 379 -18.41 -74.92 10.61
CA SER A 379 -19.42 -75.12 9.57
C SER A 379 -20.45 -73.96 9.62
N GLY A 380 -20.61 -73.25 8.49
CA GLY A 380 -21.46 -72.07 8.37
C GLY A 380 -20.70 -70.73 8.38
N ASP A 381 -19.40 -70.72 8.68
CA ASP A 381 -18.60 -69.49 8.63
C ASP A 381 -18.15 -69.16 7.21
N THR A 382 -18.19 -67.88 6.87
CA THR A 382 -17.87 -67.39 5.50
C THR A 382 -16.59 -66.55 5.43
N LYS A 383 -15.97 -66.17 6.56
CA LYS A 383 -14.76 -65.34 6.64
C LYS A 383 -13.85 -65.74 7.82
N ASP A 384 -12.57 -65.41 7.71
CA ASP A 384 -11.57 -65.55 8.77
C ASP A 384 -11.67 -64.41 9.81
N VAL A 385 -10.88 -64.47 10.89
CA VAL A 385 -10.94 -63.48 11.98
C VAL A 385 -10.17 -62.22 11.61
N ASP A 386 -10.90 -61.13 11.34
CA ASP A 386 -10.33 -59.82 11.05
C ASP A 386 -10.24 -58.96 12.31
N ARG A 387 -9.09 -58.30 12.52
CA ARG A 387 -8.89 -57.30 13.58
C ARG A 387 -8.20 -56.06 13.08
N LYS A 388 -8.59 -54.91 13.59
CA LYS A 388 -7.92 -53.64 13.30
C LYS A 388 -6.83 -53.35 14.34
N LEU A 389 -5.92 -52.44 13.99
CA LEU A 389 -4.93 -51.93 14.93
C LEU A 389 -5.63 -51.34 16.17
N GLY A 390 -5.17 -51.72 17.36
CA GLY A 390 -5.78 -51.32 18.63
C GLY A 390 -6.92 -52.22 19.13
N GLU A 391 -7.45 -53.14 18.31
CA GLU A 391 -8.40 -54.15 18.78
C GLU A 391 -7.66 -55.28 19.53
N THR A 392 -8.25 -55.74 20.64
CA THR A 392 -7.67 -56.81 21.45
C THR A 392 -8.02 -58.18 20.88
N ILE A 393 -7.01 -59.05 20.76
CA ILE A 393 -7.22 -60.48 20.48
C ILE A 393 -7.23 -61.24 21.78
N ALA A 394 -8.43 -61.65 22.21
CA ALA A 394 -8.57 -62.56 23.33
C ALA A 394 -8.22 -63.99 22.87
N ILE A 395 -7.22 -64.58 23.52
CA ILE A 395 -6.87 -66.00 23.40
C ILE A 395 -7.13 -66.62 24.77
N SER A 396 -8.28 -67.26 24.95
CA SER A 396 -8.74 -67.77 26.25
C SER A 396 -9.28 -69.19 26.15
N GLY A 397 -8.96 -70.04 27.13
CA GLY A 397 -9.64 -71.31 27.38
C GLY A 397 -10.80 -71.14 28.39
N ALA A 398 -11.69 -72.13 28.50
CA ALA A 398 -12.83 -72.10 29.42
C ALA A 398 -12.46 -72.37 30.90
N ALA A 399 -11.18 -72.63 31.20
CA ALA A 399 -10.70 -72.82 32.56
C ALA A 399 -10.54 -71.46 33.28
N SER A 400 -11.20 -71.29 34.42
CA SER A 400 -11.21 -70.05 35.22
C SER A 400 -10.37 -70.10 36.50
N THR A 401 -9.70 -71.23 36.77
CA THR A 401 -8.92 -71.48 37.99
C THR A 401 -7.41 -71.48 37.66
N ALA A 402 -6.59 -70.73 38.41
CA ALA A 402 -5.14 -70.58 38.15
C ALA A 402 -4.33 -71.90 38.30
N GLY A 403 -3.39 -72.22 37.37
CA GLY A 403 -2.53 -73.44 37.40
C GLY A 403 -1.61 -73.65 36.16
N THR A 404 -0.91 -74.80 36.06
CA THR A 404 0.05 -75.19 34.97
C THR A 404 -0.57 -76.18 33.95
N TYR A 405 -0.27 -76.09 32.63
CA TYR A 405 -0.93 -76.85 31.54
C TYR A 405 0.03 -77.48 30.47
N SER A 406 -0.37 -78.56 29.76
CA SER A 406 0.41 -79.26 28.68
C SER A 406 -0.32 -79.37 27.31
N GLY A 407 0.43 -79.45 26.19
CA GLY A 407 -0.06 -79.18 24.82
C GLY A 407 -0.56 -80.35 23.94
N ALA A 408 -0.44 -81.61 24.34
CA ALA A 408 -0.88 -82.76 23.51
C ALA A 408 -2.41 -82.91 23.42
N ASN A 409 -3.13 -82.28 24.34
CA ASN A 409 -4.57 -82.35 24.42
C ASN A 409 -5.24 -81.07 23.91
N VAL A 410 -4.53 -80.16 23.21
CA VAL A 410 -5.02 -78.82 22.84
C VAL A 410 -5.26 -78.71 21.32
N LYS A 411 -6.42 -78.20 20.87
CA LYS A 411 -6.84 -78.00 19.46
C LYS A 411 -7.41 -76.59 19.26
N THR A 412 -6.92 -75.79 18.32
CA THR A 412 -7.49 -74.45 18.04
C THR A 412 -8.55 -74.45 16.91
N VAL A 413 -9.64 -73.69 17.01
CA VAL A 413 -10.75 -73.53 16.02
C VAL A 413 -11.20 -72.06 15.93
N THR A 414 -11.56 -71.54 14.76
CA THR A 414 -12.05 -70.15 14.58
C THR A 414 -13.57 -70.07 14.47
N ASP A 415 -14.18 -68.96 14.93
CA ASP A 415 -15.60 -68.62 14.67
C ASP A 415 -15.87 -67.15 14.24
N GLN A 416 -17.08 -66.89 13.73
CA GLN A 416 -17.56 -65.59 13.22
C GLN A 416 -17.58 -64.41 14.23
N THR A 417 -17.39 -64.64 15.53
CA THR A 417 -17.29 -63.56 16.54
C THR A 417 -15.85 -63.09 16.76
N GLY A 418 -14.90 -63.71 16.06
CA GLY A 418 -13.49 -63.35 16.10
C GLY A 418 -12.70 -64.08 17.19
N SER A 419 -13.24 -65.14 17.78
CA SER A 419 -12.52 -65.92 18.79
C SER A 419 -11.69 -67.03 18.12
N ILE A 420 -10.43 -67.20 18.57
CA ILE A 420 -9.67 -68.45 18.34
C ILE A 420 -9.96 -69.34 19.54
N ALA A 421 -10.90 -70.26 19.40
CA ALA A 421 -11.26 -71.22 20.42
C ALA A 421 -10.13 -72.24 20.59
N ILE A 422 -9.60 -72.36 21.80
CA ILE A 422 -8.67 -73.42 22.18
C ILE A 422 -9.49 -74.56 22.82
N GLN A 423 -9.72 -75.62 22.08
CA GLN A 423 -10.41 -76.86 22.46
C GLN A 423 -9.44 -77.85 23.09
N ILE A 424 -9.98 -78.81 23.85
CA ILE A 424 -9.24 -79.97 24.35
C ILE A 424 -9.88 -81.26 23.81
N ALA A 425 -9.10 -82.32 23.61
CA ALA A 425 -9.63 -83.60 23.13
C ALA A 425 -10.63 -84.21 24.15
N ASP A 426 -11.77 -84.71 23.67
CA ASP A 426 -12.79 -85.36 24.51
C ASP A 426 -12.25 -86.61 25.26
N ALA A 427 -11.19 -87.24 24.73
CA ALA A 427 -10.43 -88.32 25.36
C ALA A 427 -8.92 -88.00 25.33
N PRO A 428 -8.42 -87.24 26.32
CA PRO A 428 -7.02 -86.85 26.36
C PRO A 428 -6.11 -88.07 26.60
N ASN A 429 -5.03 -88.21 25.82
CA ASN A 429 -4.04 -89.29 26.00
C ASN A 429 -2.78 -88.74 26.68
N PHE A 430 -2.37 -89.38 27.77
CA PHE A 430 -1.18 -88.99 28.53
C PHE A 430 -0.15 -90.13 28.47
N ALA A 431 0.85 -90.00 27.59
CA ALA A 431 1.88 -91.03 27.35
C ALA A 431 2.97 -91.13 28.44
N GLY A 432 2.85 -90.36 29.54
CA GLY A 432 3.81 -90.32 30.64
C GLY A 432 3.15 -90.48 32.01
N THR A 433 3.91 -90.33 33.10
CA THR A 433 3.38 -90.43 34.46
C THR A 433 2.30 -89.38 34.72
N VAL A 434 1.05 -89.84 34.83
CA VAL A 434 -0.07 -89.01 35.29
C VAL A 434 -0.03 -88.97 36.81
N THR A 435 0.58 -87.93 37.37
CA THR A 435 0.54 -87.72 38.82
C THR A 435 -0.81 -87.10 39.17
N SER A 436 -1.63 -87.83 39.94
CA SER A 436 -2.93 -87.35 40.42
C SER A 436 -3.16 -87.80 41.86
N THR A 437 -3.75 -86.93 42.68
CA THR A 437 -4.15 -87.24 44.06
C THR A 437 -5.64 -87.54 44.08
N GLY A 438 -6.02 -88.79 44.39
CA GLY A 438 -7.42 -89.17 44.52
C GLY A 438 -8.17 -89.33 43.19
N GLN A 439 -7.54 -89.93 42.18
CA GLN A 439 -8.18 -90.25 40.90
C GLN A 439 -9.43 -91.11 41.13
N GLN A 440 -10.62 -90.54 40.88
CA GLN A 440 -11.87 -91.27 40.93
C GLN A 440 -12.30 -91.62 39.49
N VAL A 441 -12.42 -92.91 39.20
CA VAL A 441 -12.93 -93.40 37.93
C VAL A 441 -14.37 -93.84 38.17
N ASN A 442 -15.34 -93.07 37.67
CA ASN A 442 -16.75 -93.39 37.80
C ASN A 442 -17.14 -94.43 36.75
N GLY A 443 -16.78 -95.69 37.00
CA GLY A 443 -16.96 -96.83 36.10
C GLY A 443 -15.87 -97.87 36.26
N ASN A 444 -15.84 -98.85 35.35
CA ASN A 444 -14.78 -99.86 35.34
C ASN A 444 -13.43 -99.22 35.01
N SER A 445 -12.46 -99.38 35.91
CA SER A 445 -11.05 -99.10 35.64
C SER A 445 -10.37 -100.40 35.22
N THR A 446 -9.87 -100.46 33.99
CA THR A 446 -9.09 -101.58 33.47
C THR A 446 -7.63 -101.14 33.40
N ILE A 447 -6.80 -101.65 34.30
CA ILE A 447 -5.35 -101.41 34.31
C ILE A 447 -4.68 -102.63 33.65
N THR A 448 -4.04 -102.41 32.50
CA THR A 448 -3.28 -103.46 31.81
C THR A 448 -1.79 -103.32 32.14
N GLY A 449 -1.11 -104.44 32.40
CA GLY A 449 0.29 -104.46 32.84
C GLY A 449 0.48 -104.48 34.36
N ASN A 450 1.73 -104.31 34.82
CA ASN A 450 2.06 -104.40 36.25
C ASN A 450 1.60 -103.12 36.97
N ASN A 451 0.60 -103.25 37.83
CA ASN A 451 0.22 -102.18 38.73
C ASN A 451 1.03 -102.29 40.04
N THR A 452 1.85 -101.28 40.35
CA THR A 452 2.55 -101.20 41.64
C THR A 452 1.81 -100.21 42.53
N VAL A 453 1.03 -100.74 43.47
CA VAL A 453 0.40 -99.93 44.51
C VAL A 453 1.33 -99.91 45.72
N ASN A 454 2.06 -98.81 45.89
CA ASN A 454 2.82 -98.59 47.12
C ASN A 454 1.87 -98.15 48.24
N GLY A 455 1.19 -99.12 48.87
CA GLY A 455 0.21 -98.91 49.93
C GLY A 455 -0.87 -99.99 50.02
N THR A 456 -1.93 -99.73 50.78
CA THR A 456 -3.09 -100.64 50.90
C THR A 456 -4.12 -100.35 49.81
N SER A 457 -4.45 -101.35 49.00
CA SER A 457 -5.61 -101.29 48.10
C SER A 457 -6.81 -101.96 48.76
N THR A 458 -7.95 -101.25 48.80
CA THR A 458 -9.23 -101.81 49.26
C THR A 458 -10.11 -102.04 48.03
N ILE A 459 -10.50 -103.29 47.78
CA ILE A 459 -11.37 -103.63 46.66
C ILE A 459 -12.78 -103.88 47.23
N GLY A 460 -13.76 -103.07 46.78
CA GLY A 460 -15.15 -103.08 47.27
C GLY A 460 -15.42 -102.06 48.39
N SER A 461 -16.69 -101.76 48.65
CA SER A 461 -17.14 -100.80 49.68
C SER A 461 -17.96 -101.47 50.79
N GLY A 462 -17.89 -100.94 52.01
CA GLY A 462 -18.66 -101.44 53.17
C GLY A 462 -18.12 -102.74 53.76
N ALA A 463 -18.97 -103.52 54.44
CA ALA A 463 -18.58 -104.72 55.20
C ALA A 463 -17.93 -105.85 54.36
N ASN A 464 -17.98 -105.73 53.03
CA ASN A 464 -17.47 -106.71 52.06
C ASN A 464 -16.15 -106.31 51.40
N ALA A 465 -15.47 -105.28 51.89
CA ALA A 465 -14.14 -104.92 51.42
C ALA A 465 -13.12 -106.04 51.66
N VAL A 466 -12.27 -106.30 50.65
CA VAL A 466 -11.11 -107.19 50.71
C VAL A 466 -9.86 -106.32 50.52
N THR A 467 -8.89 -106.46 51.43
CA THR A 467 -7.67 -105.66 51.42
C THR A 467 -6.50 -106.49 50.92
N LEU A 468 -5.87 -106.03 49.84
CA LEU A 468 -4.58 -106.54 49.41
C LEU A 468 -3.50 -105.73 50.14
N SER A 469 -2.89 -106.32 51.18
CA SER A 469 -1.80 -105.68 51.91
C SER A 469 -0.45 -106.08 51.30
N GLY A 470 0.44 -105.10 51.11
CA GLY A 470 1.78 -105.32 50.55
C GLY A 470 2.80 -105.97 51.52
N THR A 471 2.39 -106.35 52.73
CA THR A 471 3.29 -106.98 53.71
C THR A 471 3.25 -108.48 53.56
N ALA A 472 4.37 -109.06 53.09
CA ALA A 472 4.93 -110.43 53.10
C ALA A 472 4.07 -111.71 53.34
N ASN A 473 2.83 -111.64 53.80
CA ASN A 473 2.04 -112.76 54.31
C ASN A 473 0.84 -113.15 53.41
N GLY A 474 0.79 -112.67 52.16
CA GLY A 474 -0.20 -113.12 51.18
C GLY A 474 -1.55 -112.39 51.21
N LEU A 475 -2.56 -112.96 50.54
CA LEU A 475 -3.92 -112.41 50.43
C LEU A 475 -4.70 -112.64 51.73
N ASP A 476 -5.00 -111.57 52.46
CA ASP A 476 -5.90 -111.62 53.61
C ASP A 476 -7.35 -111.33 53.18
N VAL A 477 -8.21 -112.34 53.30
CA VAL A 477 -9.64 -112.25 52.99
C VAL A 477 -10.49 -111.93 54.22
N GLY A 478 -9.88 -111.57 55.36
CA GLY A 478 -10.57 -111.13 56.58
C GLY A 478 -11.51 -112.20 57.15
N GLY A 479 -11.12 -113.48 57.07
CA GLY A 479 -11.93 -114.62 57.48
C GLY A 479 -13.15 -114.91 56.60
N LYS A 480 -13.31 -114.21 55.47
CA LYS A 480 -14.42 -114.46 54.54
C LYS A 480 -14.19 -115.71 53.71
N LYS A 481 -15.31 -116.30 53.27
CA LYS A 481 -15.29 -117.54 52.48
C LYS A 481 -14.66 -117.26 51.11
N ILE A 482 -13.61 -118.01 50.78
CA ILE A 482 -13.11 -118.10 49.41
C ILE A 482 -13.92 -119.20 48.73
N THR A 483 -14.80 -118.83 47.81
CA THR A 483 -15.64 -119.78 47.03
C THR A 483 -14.97 -120.13 45.70
N ASN A 484 -15.31 -121.28 45.12
CA ASN A 484 -14.74 -121.79 43.86
C ASN A 484 -13.23 -122.03 43.88
N VAL A 485 -12.67 -122.41 45.02
CA VAL A 485 -11.30 -122.92 45.09
C VAL A 485 -11.28 -124.36 44.53
N ALA A 486 -10.53 -124.56 43.45
CA ALA A 486 -10.37 -125.89 42.84
C ALA A 486 -9.69 -126.88 43.79
N ALA A 487 -9.81 -128.18 43.52
CA ALA A 487 -9.07 -129.17 44.30
C ALA A 487 -7.54 -128.96 44.12
N PRO A 488 -6.73 -129.07 45.18
CA PRO A 488 -5.30 -128.82 45.11
C PRO A 488 -4.62 -129.86 44.21
N THR A 489 -3.69 -129.40 43.38
CA THR A 489 -2.90 -130.26 42.46
C THR A 489 -1.45 -130.39 42.88
N VAL A 490 -0.90 -129.37 43.55
CA VAL A 490 0.46 -129.37 44.13
C VAL A 490 0.43 -128.99 45.61
N GLY A 491 1.50 -129.32 46.35
CA GLY A 491 1.57 -129.15 47.81
C GLY A 491 1.47 -127.72 48.34
N SER A 492 1.63 -126.70 47.48
CA SER A 492 1.48 -125.28 47.84
C SER A 492 0.09 -124.71 47.52
N ASP A 493 -0.78 -125.47 46.86
CA ASP A 493 -2.13 -125.02 46.52
C ASP A 493 -3.00 -124.94 47.78
N ALA A 494 -3.90 -123.96 47.82
CA ALA A 494 -4.94 -123.92 48.84
C ALA A 494 -5.90 -125.11 48.66
N THR A 495 -6.14 -125.88 49.72
CA THR A 495 -7.03 -127.06 49.67
C THR A 495 -8.47 -126.68 50.02
N ASN A 496 -9.46 -127.13 49.24
CA ASN A 496 -10.87 -126.98 49.63
C ASN A 496 -11.30 -128.08 50.62
N LYS A 497 -12.36 -127.82 51.42
CA LYS A 497 -12.81 -128.75 52.46
C LYS A 497 -13.19 -130.13 51.90
N THR A 498 -13.89 -130.16 50.77
CA THR A 498 -14.31 -131.40 50.11
C THR A 498 -13.13 -132.32 49.79
N TYR A 499 -11.99 -131.77 49.37
CA TYR A 499 -10.79 -132.54 49.11
C TYR A 499 -10.20 -133.14 50.39
N VAL A 500 -10.11 -132.37 51.47
CA VAL A 500 -9.57 -132.84 52.76
C VAL A 500 -10.43 -133.96 53.34
N ASP A 501 -11.75 -133.79 53.35
CA ASP A 501 -12.68 -134.79 53.87
C ASP A 501 -12.59 -136.14 53.11
N GLY A 502 -12.25 -136.11 51.82
CA GLY A 502 -12.14 -137.31 50.96
C GLY A 502 -10.84 -138.12 51.15
N LYS A 503 -9.87 -137.67 51.93
CA LYS A 503 -8.56 -138.34 52.10
C LYS A 503 -8.34 -138.96 53.49
N VAL A 504 -9.25 -138.75 54.45
CA VAL A 504 -9.07 -139.15 55.86
C VAL A 504 -10.19 -140.10 56.31
N GLN A 505 -10.13 -141.38 55.93
CA GLN A 505 -10.85 -142.48 56.61
C GLN A 505 -9.95 -143.72 56.68
N THR A 506 -9.57 -144.10 57.91
CA THR A 506 -8.85 -145.33 58.30
C THR A 506 -9.81 -146.37 58.85
#